data_AF-A0A0C2CCW0-F1
#
_entry.id   AF-A0A0C2CCW0-F1
#
_cell.length_a   1.000
_cell.length_b   1.000
_cell.length_c   1.000
_cell.angle_alpha   90.00
_cell.angle_beta   90.00
_cell.angle_gamma   90.00
#
_symmetry.space_group_name_H-M   'P 1'
#
loop_
_entity.id
_entity.type
_entity.pdbx_description
1 polymer ?
#
loop_
_entity_poly.entity_id
_entity_poly.type
_entity_poly.pdbx_seq_one_letter_code
_entity_poly.pdbx_strand_id
1 'polypeptide(L)'
;MFNDSFQLLFNGVHGGNVVVPFTTRDMVPERVRKRKFRNPKPKENETLCDAFANTTRPPWWQTDVCKLGANVQGVGVGFENIDLMIWMQTAALPNFRKLYRILDRETIQPHGKEPRNPL
;
A
#
# COMPACT_ATOMS: atom_id res chain seq x y z
N MET A 1 -9.12 2.66 -11.30
CA MET A 1 -8.14 2.00 -10.41
C MET A 1 -8.95 1.50 -9.23
N PHE A 2 -8.65 0.30 -8.72
CA PHE A 2 -9.31 -0.23 -7.53
C PHE A 2 -9.04 0.68 -6.33
N ASN A 3 -10.09 1.15 -5.65
CA ASN A 3 -10.00 2.16 -4.59
C ASN A 3 -10.77 1.82 -3.30
N ASP A 4 -11.30 0.60 -3.17
CA ASP A 4 -11.88 0.18 -1.91
C ASP A 4 -10.78 0.00 -0.85
N SER A 5 -11.16 0.18 0.41
CA SER A 5 -10.28 0.00 1.56
C SER A 5 -10.82 -1.11 2.45
N PHE A 6 -9.94 -2.04 2.81
CA PHE A 6 -10.28 -3.14 3.71
C PHE A 6 -9.57 -2.98 5.04
N GLN A 7 -10.29 -3.34 6.11
CA GLN A 7 -9.76 -3.52 7.46
C GLN A 7 -10.18 -4.88 7.97
N LEU A 8 -9.26 -5.62 8.58
CA LEU A 8 -9.55 -6.90 9.21
C LEU A 8 -9.63 -6.71 10.72
N LEU A 9 -10.72 -7.18 11.30
CA LEU A 9 -10.97 -7.16 12.73
C LEU A 9 -10.93 -8.59 13.27
N PHE A 10 -10.20 -8.80 14.36
CA PHE A 10 -10.23 -10.03 15.12
C PHE A 10 -11.20 -9.86 16.29
N ASN A 11 -12.24 -10.69 16.31
CA ASN A 11 -13.24 -10.69 17.38
C ASN A 11 -12.76 -11.66 18.47
N GLY A 12 -12.23 -11.12 19.56
CA GLY A 12 -11.78 -11.91 20.70
C GLY A 12 -12.94 -12.48 21.53
N VAL A 13 -12.65 -13.51 22.34
CA VAL A 13 -13.63 -14.20 23.22
C VAL A 13 -14.31 -13.24 24.21
N HIS A 14 -13.67 -12.12 24.54
CA HIS A 14 -14.17 -11.12 25.50
C HIS A 14 -14.81 -9.87 24.84
N GLY A 15 -15.23 -9.96 23.57
CA GLY A 15 -16.09 -8.94 22.94
C GLY A 15 -15.39 -7.67 22.45
N GLY A 16 -14.06 -7.62 22.48
CA GLY A 16 -13.27 -6.54 21.89
C GLY A 16 -12.83 -6.87 20.46
N ASN A 17 -13.13 -5.98 19.52
CA ASN A 17 -12.59 -6.05 18.15
C ASN A 17 -11.18 -5.46 18.14
N VAL A 18 -10.18 -6.28 17.77
CA VAL A 18 -8.80 -5.84 17.62
C VAL A 18 -8.49 -5.70 16.14
N VAL A 19 -7.94 -4.55 15.73
CA VAL A 19 -7.49 -4.35 14.36
C VAL A 19 -6.28 -5.25 14.09
N VAL A 20 -6.39 -6.10 13.08
CA VAL A 20 -5.29 -6.96 12.65
C VAL A 20 -4.27 -6.11 11.87
N PRO A 21 -3.00 -6.07 12.30
CA PRO A 21 -2.02 -5.22 11.66
C PRO A 21 -1.60 -5.77 10.31
N PHE A 22 -1.45 -4.86 9.35
CA PHE A 22 -1.01 -5.17 8.00
C PHE A 22 0.25 -4.40 7.65
N THR A 23 1.05 -5.00 6.77
CA THR A 23 2.26 -4.40 6.24
C THR A 23 2.22 -4.34 4.72
N THR A 24 2.95 -3.37 4.18
CA THR A 24 3.20 -3.19 2.75
C THR A 24 4.59 -3.68 2.32
N ARG A 25 5.40 -4.12 3.28
CA ARG A 25 6.74 -4.67 3.06
C ARG A 25 6.68 -5.85 2.11
N ASP A 26 7.64 -5.91 1.19
CA ASP A 26 7.82 -7.00 0.24
C ASP A 26 6.63 -7.29 -0.70
N MET A 27 5.60 -6.43 -0.74
CA MET A 27 4.49 -6.56 -1.70
C MET A 27 4.93 -6.34 -3.15
N VAL A 28 5.94 -5.49 -3.37
CA VAL A 28 6.51 -5.18 -4.70
C VAL A 28 8.02 -5.36 -4.64
N PRO A 29 8.62 -6.14 -5.56
CA PRO A 29 10.08 -6.31 -5.60
C PRO A 29 10.81 -4.98 -5.74
N GLU A 30 11.88 -4.79 -4.97
CA GLU A 30 12.63 -3.52 -4.91
C GLU A 30 13.16 -3.05 -6.28
N ARG A 31 13.55 -3.99 -7.15
CA ARG A 31 13.99 -3.69 -8.51
C ARG A 31 12.87 -3.05 -9.35
N VAL A 32 11.63 -3.53 -9.20
CA VAL A 32 10.46 -2.98 -9.90
C VAL A 32 10.15 -1.60 -9.36
N ARG A 33 10.11 -1.47 -8.03
CA ARG A 33 9.88 -0.21 -7.33
C ARG A 33 10.85 0.88 -7.78
N LYS A 34 12.16 0.58 -7.79
CA LYS A 34 13.21 1.56 -8.15
C LYS A 34 13.32 1.89 -9.63
N ARG A 35 12.98 0.96 -10.54
CA ARG A 35 13.21 1.14 -11.99
C ARG A 35 11.98 1.57 -12.78
N LYS A 36 10.79 1.12 -12.39
CA LYS A 36 9.57 1.31 -13.21
C LYS A 36 8.65 2.40 -12.69
N PHE A 37 8.68 2.67 -11.39
CA PHE A 37 7.72 3.55 -10.74
C PHE A 37 8.46 4.64 -9.98
N ARG A 38 8.56 5.82 -10.59
CA ARG A 38 9.27 6.97 -10.00
C ARG A 38 8.43 8.21 -10.17
N ASN A 39 8.33 8.97 -9.10
CA ASN A 39 7.75 10.30 -9.17
C ASN A 39 8.65 11.22 -10.01
N PRO A 40 8.06 12.21 -10.71
CA PRO A 40 8.85 13.32 -11.25
C PRO A 40 9.62 13.98 -10.12
N LYS A 41 10.85 14.43 -10.40
CA LYS A 41 11.66 15.16 -9.44
C LYS A 41 11.19 16.62 -9.42
N PRO A 42 10.67 17.14 -8.29
CA PRO A 42 10.40 18.57 -8.16
C PRO A 42 11.70 19.35 -8.31
N LYS A 43 11.62 20.60 -8.80
CA LYS A 43 12.77 21.52 -8.72
C LYS A 43 12.95 21.98 -7.27
N GLU A 44 14.03 22.72 -7.02
CA GLU A 44 14.26 23.33 -5.71
C GLU A 44 13.07 24.21 -5.32
N ASN A 45 12.56 24.04 -4.10
CA ASN A 45 11.38 24.71 -3.54
C ASN A 45 10.01 24.37 -4.18
N GLU A 46 9.93 23.34 -5.02
CA GLU A 46 8.66 22.85 -5.57
C GLU A 46 8.13 21.63 -4.80
N THR A 47 6.81 21.50 -4.74
CA THR A 47 6.14 20.30 -4.23
C THR A 47 6.05 19.21 -5.30
N LEU A 48 5.69 17.99 -4.91
CA LEU A 48 5.38 16.93 -5.87
C LEU A 48 4.25 17.35 -6.82
N CYS A 49 3.23 18.06 -6.34
CA CYS A 49 2.13 18.50 -7.18
C CYS A 49 2.55 19.54 -8.22
N ASP A 50 3.49 20.43 -7.89
CA ASP A 50 4.05 21.38 -8.86
C ASP A 50 4.80 20.64 -9.98
N ALA A 51 5.49 19.55 -9.63
CA ALA A 51 6.16 18.69 -10.62
C ALA A 51 5.18 17.97 -11.57
N PHE A 52 3.89 17.92 -11.22
CA PHE A 52 2.79 17.42 -12.05
C PHE A 52 2.01 18.55 -12.76
N ALA A 53 2.49 19.79 -12.74
CA ALA A 53 1.85 20.91 -13.44
C ALA A 53 1.61 20.59 -14.93
N ASN A 54 0.49 21.10 -15.46
CA ASN A 54 0.02 20.83 -16.83
C ASN A 54 -0.34 19.37 -17.13
N THR A 55 -0.50 18.53 -16.10
CA THR A 55 -1.14 17.23 -16.23
C THR A 55 -2.54 17.29 -15.64
N THR A 56 -3.38 16.33 -16.01
CA THR A 56 -4.71 16.17 -15.41
C THR A 56 -4.87 14.77 -14.85
N ARG A 57 -5.68 14.65 -13.79
CA ARG A 57 -6.03 13.35 -13.24
C ARG A 57 -6.86 12.55 -14.26
N PRO A 58 -6.77 11.21 -14.26
CA PRO A 58 -7.65 10.40 -15.09
C PRO A 58 -9.14 10.64 -14.75
N PRO A 59 -10.07 10.51 -15.71
CA PRO A 59 -11.46 10.95 -15.56
C PRO A 59 -12.20 10.40 -14.33
N TRP A 60 -11.91 9.15 -13.94
CA TRP A 60 -12.59 8.44 -12.86
C TRP A 60 -11.82 8.41 -11.54
N TRP A 61 -10.75 9.20 -11.42
CA TRP A 61 -9.97 9.27 -10.19
C TRP A 61 -10.51 10.39 -9.30
N GLN A 62 -10.77 10.05 -8.03
CA GLN A 62 -11.23 11.02 -7.03
C GLN A 62 -10.10 11.95 -6.56
N THR A 63 -8.85 11.50 -6.66
CA THR A 63 -7.67 12.18 -6.12
C THR A 63 -6.61 12.32 -7.22
N ASP A 64 -5.90 13.44 -7.24
CA ASP A 64 -4.77 13.67 -8.14
C ASP A 64 -3.63 12.70 -7.84
N VAL A 65 -2.86 12.33 -8.87
CA VAL A 65 -1.71 11.42 -8.71
C VAL A 65 -0.76 11.94 -7.64
N CYS A 66 -0.40 13.22 -7.65
CA CYS A 66 0.55 13.79 -6.68
C CYS A 66 0.11 13.70 -5.21
N LYS A 67 -1.19 13.45 -4.94
CA LYS A 67 -1.77 13.30 -3.60
C LYS A 67 -2.10 11.84 -3.26
N LEU A 68 -2.02 10.94 -4.24
CA LEU A 68 -2.36 9.53 -4.06
C LEU A 68 -1.47 8.92 -2.97
N GLY A 69 -2.08 8.39 -1.91
CA GLY A 69 -1.38 7.75 -0.79
C GLY A 69 -0.79 8.69 0.25
N ALA A 70 -0.90 10.03 0.09
CA ALA A 70 -0.31 11.00 1.01
C ALA A 70 -0.83 10.87 2.47
N ASN A 71 -2.07 10.44 2.65
CA ASN A 71 -2.72 10.30 3.96
C ASN A 71 -2.71 8.86 4.48
N VAL A 72 -1.97 7.94 3.83
CA VAL A 72 -1.93 6.53 4.20
C VAL A 72 -0.49 6.15 4.52
N GLN A 73 -0.26 5.69 5.74
CA GLN A 73 1.09 5.35 6.18
C GLN A 73 1.61 4.09 5.47
N GLY A 74 2.88 4.11 5.09
CA GLY A 74 3.59 2.94 4.55
C GLY A 74 3.28 2.55 3.09
N VAL A 75 2.35 3.22 2.40
CA VAL A 75 2.04 2.88 0.99
C VAL A 75 2.83 3.70 -0.03
N GLY A 76 3.42 4.83 0.36
CA GLY A 76 4.09 5.75 -0.56
C GLY A 76 3.14 6.68 -1.31
N VAL A 77 3.70 7.66 -2.03
CA VAL A 77 2.93 8.76 -2.65
C VAL A 77 3.10 8.75 -4.18
N GLY A 78 2.05 9.09 -4.91
CA GLY A 78 2.10 9.28 -6.36
C GLY A 78 2.34 8.00 -7.13
N PHE A 79 3.22 8.06 -8.13
CA PHE A 79 3.64 6.87 -8.87
C PHE A 79 4.39 5.86 -8.00
N GLU A 80 4.92 6.30 -6.85
CA GLU A 80 5.57 5.44 -5.87
C GLU A 80 4.60 4.80 -4.87
N ASN A 81 3.28 5.00 -5.05
CA ASN A 81 2.26 4.34 -4.26
C ASN A 81 2.15 2.83 -4.59
N ILE A 82 2.28 1.97 -3.58
CA ILE A 82 2.31 0.51 -3.74
C ILE A 82 1.00 -0.05 -4.32
N ASP A 83 -0.15 0.49 -3.93
CA ASP A 83 -1.46 0.04 -4.45
C ASP A 83 -1.58 0.33 -5.94
N LEU A 84 -1.10 1.49 -6.38
CA LEU A 84 -0.99 1.81 -7.79
C LEU A 84 -0.06 0.84 -8.52
N MET A 85 1.12 0.54 -7.96
CA MET A 85 2.08 -0.39 -8.59
C MET A 85 1.45 -1.78 -8.80
N ILE A 86 0.78 -2.32 -7.79
CA ILE A 86 0.07 -3.60 -7.88
C ILE A 86 -1.06 -3.53 -8.90
N TRP A 87 -1.81 -2.42 -8.94
CA TRP A 87 -2.88 -2.23 -9.92
C TRP A 87 -2.35 -2.22 -11.36
N MET A 88 -1.23 -1.56 -11.62
CA MET A 88 -0.62 -1.42 -12.94
C MET A 88 0.03 -2.70 -13.47
N GLN A 89 0.25 -3.73 -12.65
CA GLN A 89 0.66 -5.04 -13.13
C GLN A 89 -0.50 -5.69 -13.89
N THR A 90 -0.37 -5.84 -15.21
CA THR A 90 -1.43 -6.45 -16.03
C THR A 90 -1.64 -7.91 -15.65
N ALA A 91 -2.90 -8.30 -15.46
CA ALA A 91 -3.27 -9.70 -15.30
C ALA A 91 -3.49 -10.34 -16.68
N ALA A 92 -3.10 -11.61 -16.84
CA ALA A 92 -3.25 -12.33 -18.09
C ALA A 92 -4.67 -12.87 -18.34
N LEU A 93 -5.48 -13.01 -17.27
CA LEU A 93 -6.81 -13.62 -17.30
C LEU A 93 -7.88 -12.63 -16.81
N PRO A 94 -9.14 -12.75 -17.29
CA PRO A 94 -10.24 -11.87 -16.88
C PRO A 94 -10.57 -12.00 -15.39
N ASN A 95 -10.48 -13.22 -14.84
CA ASN A 95 -10.59 -13.47 -13.41
C ASN A 95 -9.19 -13.45 -12.79
N PHE A 96 -8.88 -12.38 -12.07
CA PHE A 96 -7.57 -12.19 -11.46
C PHE A 96 -7.69 -11.79 -9.99
N ARG A 97 -6.58 -11.98 -9.26
CA ARG A 97 -6.42 -11.52 -7.88
C ARG A 97 -5.21 -10.60 -7.83
N LYS A 98 -5.30 -9.55 -7.01
CA LYS A 98 -4.20 -8.63 -6.72
C LYS A 98 -3.98 -8.61 -5.23
N LEU A 99 -2.72 -8.57 -4.82
CA LEU A 99 -2.35 -8.52 -3.41
C LEU A 99 -2.75 -7.16 -2.82
N TYR A 100 -3.64 -7.15 -1.83
CA TYR A 100 -3.98 -5.92 -1.11
C TYR A 100 -3.00 -5.65 0.03
N ARG A 101 -2.83 -6.54 1.02
CA ARG A 101 -1.90 -6.37 2.13
C ARG A 101 -1.34 -7.72 2.60
N ILE A 102 -0.23 -7.67 3.36
CA ILE A 102 0.34 -8.84 4.06
C ILE A 102 0.11 -8.69 5.56
N LEU A 103 -0.19 -9.79 6.25
CA LEU A 103 -0.28 -9.82 7.71
C LEU A 103 1.07 -9.42 8.33
N ASP A 104 1.09 -8.37 9.15
CA ASP A 104 2.30 -8.00 9.88
C ASP A 104 2.46 -8.91 11.10
N ARG A 105 3.41 -9.85 11.04
CA ARG A 105 3.65 -10.83 12.11
C ARG A 105 4.63 -10.35 13.17
N GLU A 106 5.28 -9.22 12.96
CA GLU A 106 6.26 -8.64 13.91
C GLU A 106 5.56 -7.75 14.93
N THR A 107 4.51 -7.07 14.50
CA THR A 107 3.65 -6.22 15.35
C THR A 107 2.63 -7.00 16.17
N ILE A 108 2.37 -8.27 15.82
CA ILE A 108 1.57 -9.16 16.67
C ILE A 108 2.39 -9.48 17.93
N GLN A 109 2.18 -8.67 18.97
CA GLN A 109 2.56 -9.09 20.31
C GLN A 109 1.82 -10.40 20.62
N PRO A 110 2.54 -11.45 21.03
CA PRO A 110 1.91 -12.71 21.33
C PRO A 110 1.19 -12.63 22.66
N HIS A 111 -0.10 -12.29 22.64
CA HIS A 111 -0.99 -12.85 23.65
C HIS A 111 -1.10 -14.35 23.38
N GLY A 112 -0.14 -15.12 23.90
CA GLY A 112 -0.15 -16.59 23.87
C GLY A 112 1.02 -17.31 23.19
N LYS A 113 2.27 -16.81 23.26
CA LYS A 113 3.43 -17.67 22.96
C LYS A 113 3.75 -18.51 24.21
N GLU A 114 3.34 -19.77 24.20
CA GLU A 114 4.02 -20.79 24.99
C GLU A 114 5.46 -20.92 24.44
N PRO A 115 6.49 -20.89 25.30
CA PRO A 115 7.87 -20.90 24.83
C PRO A 115 8.19 -22.21 24.11
N ARG A 116 8.60 -22.12 22.85
CA ARG A 116 9.25 -23.24 22.17
C ARG A 116 10.62 -23.45 22.82
N ASN A 117 10.76 -24.54 23.58
CA ASN A 117 12.05 -25.01 24.03
C ASN A 117 12.91 -25.38 22.82
N PRO A 118 14.17 -24.90 22.73
CA PRO A 118 15.12 -25.45 21.79
C PRO A 118 15.53 -26.86 22.20
N LEU A 119 15.66 -27.75 21.21
CA LEU A 119 16.29 -29.07 21.33
C LEU A 119 17.78 -28.94 21.61
#